data_AF-A0A848T050-F1
#
_entry.id   AF-A0A848T050-F1
#
_cell.length_a   1.000
_cell.length_b   1.000
_cell.length_c   1.000
_cell.angle_alpha   90.00
_cell.angle_beta   90.00
_cell.angle_gamma   90.00
#
_symmetry.space_group_name_H-M   'P 1'
#
loop_
_entity.id
_entity.type
_entity.pdbx_description
1 polymer ?
#
loop_
_entity_poly.entity_id
_entity_poly.type
_entity_poly.pdbx_seq_one_letter_code
_entity_poly.pdbx_strand_id
1 'polypeptide(L)'
;SIAFLSSKEKHKINRIERDLGIEFEQVKIASAEEIVYQRIENWCQEILSKKFKKKLDPRAYEVASLLFGNLSKEELIAKVIMNEVEKMTVKTTENLNDSRKDHPRKFRDRDRDRKRKHSRPDRKFHKKKFKKHREKK
;
A
#
# COMPACT_ATOMS: atom_id res chain seq x y z
N SER A 1 4.61 6.80 15.52
CA SER A 1 5.27 6.73 14.20
C SER A 1 4.33 6.03 13.22
N ILE A 2 4.40 6.33 11.93
CA ILE A 2 3.60 5.66 10.89
C ILE A 2 4.54 5.00 9.90
N ALA A 3 4.17 3.83 9.37
CA ALA A 3 4.99 3.08 8.43
C ALA A 3 4.15 2.53 7.28
N PHE A 4 4.66 2.61 6.06
CA PHE A 4 4.06 1.94 4.89
C PHE A 4 4.58 0.51 4.81
N LEU A 5 3.65 -0.44 4.70
CA LEU A 5 3.96 -1.86 4.74
C LEU A 5 3.29 -2.56 3.56
N SER A 6 4.04 -3.44 2.90
CA SER A 6 3.50 -4.34 1.89
C SER A 6 3.03 -5.66 2.51
N SER A 7 2.14 -6.40 1.84
CA SER A 7 1.69 -7.73 2.31
C SER A 7 2.84 -8.70 2.61
N LYS A 8 3.98 -8.57 1.92
CA LYS A 8 5.16 -9.44 2.13
C LYS A 8 5.85 -9.20 3.47
N GLU A 9 5.65 -8.03 4.07
CA GLU A 9 6.32 -7.61 5.30
C GLU A 9 5.47 -7.86 6.55
N LYS A 10 4.20 -8.29 6.38
CA LYS A 10 3.28 -8.62 7.47
C LYS A 10 3.90 -9.60 8.49
N HIS A 11 4.65 -10.60 8.02
CA HIS A 11 5.34 -11.54 8.93
C HIS A 11 6.40 -10.88 9.82
N LYS A 12 7.06 -9.80 9.35
CA LYS A 12 8.04 -9.07 10.14
C LYS A 12 7.35 -8.27 11.25
N ILE A 13 6.23 -7.62 10.92
CA ILE A 13 5.44 -6.88 11.90
C ILE A 13 4.90 -7.80 12.99
N ASN A 14 4.28 -8.92 12.62
CA ASN A 14 3.77 -9.88 13.60
C ASN A 14 4.87 -10.44 14.51
N ARG A 15 6.13 -10.48 14.05
CA ARG A 15 7.27 -10.85 14.90
C ARG A 15 7.60 -9.72 15.86
N ILE A 16 7.68 -8.48 15.39
CA ILE A 16 7.96 -7.31 16.23
C ILE A 16 6.88 -7.15 17.31
N GLU A 17 5.61 -7.32 16.97
CA GLU A 17 4.49 -7.30 17.92
C GLU A 17 4.69 -8.30 19.05
N ARG A 18 5.10 -9.53 18.72
CA ARG A 18 5.34 -10.60 19.71
C ARG A 18 6.58 -10.35 20.54
N ASP A 19 7.68 -9.93 19.91
CA ASP A 19 8.96 -9.71 20.57
C ASP A 19 8.88 -8.52 21.55
N LEU A 20 8.05 -7.52 21.25
CA LEU A 20 7.88 -6.31 22.06
C LEU A 20 6.58 -6.28 22.89
N GLY A 21 5.63 -7.18 22.66
CA GLY A 21 4.33 -7.20 23.33
C GLY A 21 3.44 -6.00 23.00
N ILE A 22 3.53 -5.47 21.77
CA ILE A 22 2.75 -4.31 21.30
C ILE A 22 1.82 -4.73 20.16
N GLU A 23 0.74 -3.99 19.94
CA GLU A 23 -0.19 -4.19 18.80
C GLU A 23 -0.09 -3.00 17.84
N PHE A 24 0.05 -3.26 16.54
CA PHE A 24 -0.06 -2.23 15.52
C PHE A 24 -1.48 -2.18 14.95
N GLU A 25 -2.04 -0.97 14.85
CA GLU A 25 -3.32 -0.74 14.19
C GLU A 25 -3.12 -0.52 12.68
N GLN A 26 -3.88 -1.25 11.86
CA GLN A 26 -3.91 -1.02 10.42
C GLN A 26 -4.90 0.10 10.08
N VAL A 27 -4.36 1.25 9.67
CA VAL A 27 -5.17 2.38 9.18
C VAL A 27 -5.23 2.35 7.65
N LYS A 28 -6.42 2.56 7.09
CA LYS A 28 -6.61 2.69 5.64
C LYS A 28 -6.24 4.08 5.17
N ILE A 29 -5.55 4.16 4.05
CA ILE A 29 -5.23 5.41 3.37
C ILE A 29 -6.50 5.86 2.65
N ALA A 30 -6.91 7.11 2.90
CA ALA A 30 -8.04 7.74 2.23
C ALA A 30 -7.83 7.77 0.71
N SER A 31 -8.93 7.81 -0.05
CA SER A 31 -8.85 7.90 -1.51
C SER A 31 -8.26 9.25 -1.93
N ALA A 32 -7.72 9.34 -3.15
CA ALA A 32 -7.19 10.61 -3.67
C ALA A 32 -8.25 11.73 -3.66
N GLU A 33 -9.51 11.40 -3.95
CA GLU A 33 -10.63 12.34 -3.95
C GLU A 33 -10.96 12.85 -2.54
N GLU A 34 -10.95 11.96 -1.55
CA GLU A 34 -11.21 12.30 -0.15
C GLU A 34 -10.08 13.17 0.44
N ILE A 35 -8.83 12.90 0.05
CA ILE A 35 -7.68 13.72 0.41
C ILE A 35 -7.80 15.13 -0.18
N VAL A 36 -8.26 15.26 -1.43
CA VAL A 36 -8.49 16.58 -2.06
C VAL A 36 -9.53 17.35 -1.27
N TYR A 37 -10.66 16.72 -0.94
CA TYR A 37 -11.74 17.35 -0.19
C TYR A 37 -11.27 17.85 1.19
N GLN A 38 -10.67 16.98 2.00
CA GLN A 38 -10.16 17.35 3.33
C GLN A 38 -9.13 18.49 3.25
N ARG A 39 -8.31 18.50 2.19
CA ARG A 39 -7.31 19.54 2.01
C ARG A 39 -7.90 20.88 1.61
N ILE A 40 -8.90 20.89 0.73
CA ILE A 40 -9.67 22.11 0.40
C ILE A 40 -10.36 22.64 1.67
N GLU A 41 -10.97 21.76 2.45
CA GLU A 41 -11.63 22.14 3.71
C GLU A 41 -10.65 22.80 4.69
N ASN A 42 -9.50 22.17 4.93
CA ASN A 42 -8.45 22.72 5.79
C ASN A 42 -7.95 24.07 5.27
N TRP A 43 -7.72 24.19 3.97
CA TRP A 43 -7.29 25.44 3.33
C TRP A 43 -8.33 26.57 3.49
N CYS A 44 -9.62 26.26 3.33
CA CYS A 44 -10.71 27.19 3.59
C CYS A 44 -10.72 27.65 5.06
N GLN A 45 -10.53 26.72 6.01
CA GLN A 45 -10.42 27.06 7.44
C GLN A 45 -9.19 27.92 7.74
N GLU A 46 -8.05 27.69 7.08
CA GLU A 46 -6.86 28.54 7.18
C GLU A 46 -7.14 29.96 6.67
N ILE A 47 -7.87 30.12 5.57
CA ILE A 47 -8.27 31.45 5.08
C ILE A 47 -9.19 32.15 6.08
N LEU A 48 -10.17 31.44 6.63
CA LEU A 48 -11.09 32.00 7.62
C LEU A 48 -10.38 32.39 8.93
N SER A 49 -9.35 31.63 9.33
CA SER A 49 -8.58 31.90 10.55
C SER A 49 -7.48 32.95 10.36
N LYS A 50 -7.15 33.36 9.12
CA LYS A 50 -6.21 34.44 8.84
C LYS A 50 -6.75 35.77 9.37
N LYS A 51 -6.26 36.15 10.54
CA LYS A 51 -6.42 37.51 11.06
C LYS A 51 -5.60 38.48 10.20
N PHE A 52 -6.20 39.60 9.82
CA PHE A 52 -5.52 40.70 9.11
C PHE A 52 -4.45 41.35 9.99
N LYS A 53 -3.31 40.69 10.17
CA LYS A 53 -2.22 41.15 11.05
C LYS A 53 -1.32 42.21 10.39
N LYS A 54 -1.39 42.37 9.07
CA LYS A 54 -0.73 43.45 8.32
C LYS A 54 -1.76 44.11 7.42
N LYS A 55 -1.76 45.45 7.40
CA LYS A 55 -2.51 46.22 6.39
C LYS A 55 -2.08 45.71 5.03
N LEU A 56 -3.01 45.11 4.30
CA LEU A 56 -2.82 44.78 2.89
C LEU A 56 -2.48 46.10 2.18
N ASP A 57 -1.54 46.07 1.22
CA ASP A 57 -1.25 47.27 0.41
C ASP A 57 -2.56 47.71 -0.28
N PRO A 58 -3.06 48.92 -0.02
CA PRO A 58 -4.29 49.41 -0.63
C PRO A 58 -4.29 49.32 -2.15
N ARG A 59 -3.12 49.49 -2.78
CA ARG A 59 -2.97 49.40 -4.24
C ARG A 59 -3.24 47.98 -4.75
N ALA A 60 -2.79 46.96 -4.02
CA ALA A 60 -3.03 45.57 -4.38
C ALA A 60 -4.51 45.20 -4.25
N TYR A 61 -5.19 45.76 -3.24
CA TYR A 61 -6.63 45.58 -3.07
C TYR A 61 -7.44 46.22 -4.19
N GLU A 62 -7.10 47.45 -4.59
CA GLU A 62 -7.78 48.17 -5.67
C GLU A 62 -7.64 47.46 -7.02
N VAL A 63 -6.42 47.01 -7.36
CA VAL A 63 -6.18 46.25 -8.60
C VAL A 63 -6.97 44.95 -8.60
N ALA A 64 -6.98 44.21 -7.49
CA ALA A 64 -7.76 42.98 -7.38
C ALA A 64 -9.27 43.25 -7.48
N SER A 65 -9.76 44.32 -6.86
CA SER A 65 -11.18 44.69 -6.90
C SER A 65 -11.65 45.11 -8.29
N LEU A 66 -10.80 45.80 -9.06
CA LEU A 66 -11.10 46.17 -10.45
C LEU A 66 -11.18 44.93 -11.36
N LEU A 67 -10.23 44.01 -11.23
CA LEU A 67 -10.16 42.81 -12.06
C LEU A 67 -11.22 41.76 -11.70
N PHE A 68 -11.50 41.59 -10.42
CA PHE A 68 -12.50 40.65 -9.93
C PHE A 68 -13.91 41.24 -9.85
N GLY A 69 -14.08 42.55 -10.01
CA GLY A 69 -15.39 43.22 -9.94
C GLY A 69 -16.39 42.76 -11.01
N ASN A 70 -15.90 42.23 -12.13
CA ASN A 70 -16.74 41.67 -13.19
C ASN A 70 -17.18 40.22 -12.96
N LEU A 71 -16.62 39.55 -11.94
CA LEU A 71 -16.98 38.18 -11.60
C LEU A 71 -18.02 38.17 -10.48
N SER A 72 -18.98 37.26 -10.59
CA SER A 72 -19.87 36.96 -9.48
C SER A 72 -19.08 36.32 -8.33
N LYS A 73 -19.61 36.41 -7.09
CA LYS A 73 -18.97 35.81 -5.92
C LYS A 73 -18.76 34.31 -6.09
N GLU A 74 -19.73 33.63 -6.70
CA GLU A 74 -19.70 32.19 -6.95
C GLU A 74 -18.61 31.83 -7.96
N GLU A 75 -18.48 32.59 -9.05
CA GLU A 75 -17.42 32.38 -10.04
C GLU A 75 -16.03 32.66 -9.49
N LEU A 76 -15.90 33.68 -8.62
CA LEU A 76 -14.63 33.97 -7.95
C LEU A 76 -14.22 32.80 -7.06
N ILE A 77 -15.14 32.27 -6.26
CA ILE A 77 -14.90 31.11 -5.40
C ILE A 77 -14.50 29.90 -6.25
N ALA A 78 -15.23 29.60 -7.33
CA ALA A 78 -14.94 28.48 -8.20
C ALA A 78 -13.54 28.57 -8.83
N LYS A 79 -13.16 29.74 -9.35
CA LYS A 79 -11.83 29.96 -9.94
C LYS A 79 -10.71 29.87 -8.91
N VAL A 80 -10.94 30.37 -7.70
CA VAL A 80 -9.97 30.30 -6.61
C VAL A 80 -9.77 28.84 -6.17
N ILE A 81 -10.84 28.07 -6.02
CA ILE A 81 -10.77 26.63 -5.69
C ILE A 81 -10.06 25.87 -6.82
N MET A 82 -10.38 26.13 -8.09
CA MET A 82 -9.69 25.50 -9.23
C MET A 82 -8.18 25.77 -9.22
N ASN A 83 -7.76 27.01 -8.99
CA ASN A 83 -6.34 27.35 -8.88
C ASN A 83 -5.65 26.62 -7.73
N GLU A 84 -6.33 26.43 -6.60
CA GLU A 84 -5.77 25.65 -5.49
C GLU A 84 -5.68 24.16 -5.85
N VAL A 85 -6.70 23.59 -6.49
CA VAL A 85 -6.69 22.20 -6.97
C VAL A 85 -5.61 21.96 -8.02
N GLU A 86 -5.35 22.90 -8.93
CA GLU A 86 -4.27 22.79 -9.92
C GLU A 86 -2.88 22.78 -9.27
N LYS A 87 -2.68 23.58 -8.23
CA LYS A 87 -1.44 23.56 -7.43
C LYS A 87 -1.28 22.25 -6.66
N MET A 88 -2.39 21.62 -6.28
CA MET A 88 -2.38 20.27 -5.76
C MET A 88 -2.09 19.30 -6.91
N THR A 89 -0.82 19.09 -7.24
CA THR A 89 -0.40 17.98 -8.11
C THR A 89 -0.72 16.65 -7.43
N VAL A 90 -1.99 16.27 -7.45
CA VAL A 90 -2.45 14.95 -7.07
C VAL A 90 -2.04 14.06 -8.22
N LYS A 91 -0.84 13.50 -8.12
CA LYS A 91 -0.52 12.32 -8.93
C LYS A 91 -1.62 11.33 -8.61
N THR A 92 -2.44 10.98 -9.60
CA THR A 92 -3.48 9.97 -9.50
C THR A 92 -2.78 8.65 -9.20
N THR A 93 -2.43 8.43 -7.94
CA THR A 93 -1.75 7.22 -7.50
C THR A 93 -2.82 6.17 -7.33
N GLU A 94 -2.57 5.00 -7.92
CA GLU A 94 -3.35 3.79 -7.70
C GLU A 94 -3.64 3.58 -6.21
N ASN A 95 -4.75 2.90 -5.90
CA ASN A 95 -5.15 2.60 -4.52
C ASN A 95 -3.98 1.98 -3.74
N LEU A 96 -3.44 2.76 -2.79
CA LEU A 96 -2.28 2.37 -1.98
C LEU A 96 -2.62 1.33 -0.92
N ASN A 97 -3.90 1.04 -0.69
CA ASN A 97 -4.34 0.01 0.23
C ASN A 97 -4.18 -1.37 -0.43
N ASP A 98 -3.24 -2.17 0.06
CA ASP A 98 -3.03 -3.55 -0.40
C ASP A 98 -4.23 -4.43 -0.01
N SER A 99 -5.10 -4.73 -0.98
CA SER A 99 -6.34 -5.50 -0.79
C SER A 99 -6.16 -7.00 -1.09
N ARG A 100 -4.92 -7.48 -1.25
CA ARG A 100 -4.64 -8.91 -1.48
C ARG A 100 -5.24 -9.72 -0.35
N LYS A 101 -6.36 -10.39 -0.65
CA LYS A 101 -6.97 -11.38 0.23
C LYS A 101 -5.88 -12.35 0.62
N ASP A 102 -5.68 -12.54 1.93
CA ASP A 102 -4.92 -13.64 2.48
C ASP A 102 -5.55 -14.92 1.92
N HIS A 103 -5.11 -15.36 0.75
CA HIS A 103 -5.53 -16.64 0.22
C HIS A 103 -5.05 -17.66 1.24
N PRO A 104 -5.95 -18.41 1.89
CA PRO A 104 -5.53 -19.45 2.80
C PRO A 104 -4.62 -20.35 1.99
N ARG A 105 -3.32 -20.35 2.34
CA ARG A 105 -2.36 -21.25 1.73
C ARG A 105 -2.96 -22.63 1.95
N LYS A 106 -3.49 -23.25 0.89
CA LYS A 106 -3.90 -24.66 0.90
C LYS A 106 -2.76 -25.39 1.59
N PHE A 107 -3.02 -25.87 2.80
CA PHE A 107 -2.14 -26.77 3.51
C PHE A 107 -1.88 -27.90 2.52
N ARG A 108 -0.71 -27.86 1.88
CA ARG A 108 -0.24 -28.97 1.07
C ARG A 108 0.26 -29.94 2.12
N ASP A 109 -0.61 -30.86 2.50
CA ASP A 109 -0.34 -31.94 3.44
C ASP A 109 1.01 -32.56 3.08
N ARG A 110 2.05 -32.13 3.78
CA ARG A 110 3.29 -32.87 3.91
C ARG A 110 3.04 -33.85 5.04
N ASP A 111 2.23 -34.86 4.75
CA ASP A 111 2.28 -36.13 5.46
C ASP A 111 3.63 -36.77 5.15
N ARG A 112 4.63 -36.29 5.88
CA ARG A 112 5.82 -37.06 6.21
C ARG A 112 5.40 -38.07 7.27
N ASP A 113 5.44 -39.33 6.85
CA ASP A 113 5.85 -40.45 7.69
C ASP A 113 5.08 -40.65 8.99
N ARG A 114 4.04 -41.49 8.92
CA ARG A 114 3.75 -42.47 9.98
C ARG A 114 2.89 -43.60 9.40
N LYS A 115 3.57 -44.69 9.03
CA LYS A 115 3.13 -46.11 9.12
C LYS A 115 3.34 -46.92 7.83
N ARG A 116 3.94 -48.10 8.04
CA ARG A 116 3.95 -49.32 7.21
C ARG A 116 5.13 -49.52 6.25
N LYS A 117 6.18 -50.18 6.75
CA LYS A 117 6.72 -51.41 6.13
C LYS A 117 7.62 -52.18 7.11
N HIS A 118 7.00 -52.86 8.07
CA HIS A 118 7.53 -54.11 8.60
C HIS A 118 7.27 -55.17 7.52
N SER A 119 8.31 -55.51 6.76
CA SER A 119 8.47 -56.76 6.00
C SER A 119 9.86 -56.73 5.36
N ARG A 120 10.86 -57.28 6.05
CA ARG A 120 12.07 -57.77 5.41
C ARG A 120 11.81 -59.23 5.02
N PRO A 121 11.61 -59.58 3.75
CA PRO A 121 11.90 -60.93 3.30
C PRO A 121 13.39 -61.02 2.91
N ASP A 122 14.03 -62.08 3.39
CA ASP A 122 15.40 -62.47 3.06
C ASP A 122 15.74 -62.29 1.58
N ARG A 123 16.77 -61.47 1.31
CA ARG A 123 17.40 -61.41 -0.02
C ARG A 123 18.23 -62.69 -0.20
N LYS A 124 17.62 -63.74 -0.74
CA LYS A 124 18.36 -64.84 -1.38
C LYS A 124 19.21 -64.27 -2.52
N PHE A 125 20.52 -64.39 -2.39
CA PHE A 125 21.52 -64.06 -3.41
C PHE A 125 21.21 -64.80 -4.72
N HIS A 126 20.80 -64.06 -5.76
CA HIS A 126 20.75 -64.58 -7.12
C HIS A 126 22.07 -64.27 -7.83
N LYS A 127 22.96 -65.26 -7.93
CA LYS A 127 24.18 -65.20 -8.75
C LYS A 127 23.80 -65.03 -10.22
N LYS A 128 23.90 -63.81 -10.76
CA LYS A 128 23.87 -63.58 -12.21
C LYS A 128 25.13 -64.21 -12.82
N LYS A 129 24.94 -65.25 -13.65
CA LYS A 129 26.01 -65.82 -14.48
C LYS A 129 26.41 -64.81 -15.56
N PHE A 130 27.62 -64.29 -15.50
CA PHE A 130 28.24 -63.57 -16.61
C PHE A 130 28.58 -64.56 -17.73
N LYS A 131 27.96 -64.42 -18.91
CA LYS A 131 28.38 -65.12 -20.12
C LYS A 131 29.60 -64.41 -20.71
N LYS A 132 30.71 -65.16 -20.76
CA LYS A 132 32.01 -64.77 -21.29
C LYS A 132 31.92 -64.67 -22.81
N HIS A 133 31.95 -63.46 -23.39
CA HIS A 133 32.26 -63.30 -24.81
C HIS A 133 33.77 -63.40 -24.98
N ARG A 134 34.20 -64.41 -25.73
CA ARG A 134 35.58 -64.66 -26.11
C ARG A 134 35.75 -64.13 -27.53
N GLU A 135 36.65 -63.18 -27.72
CA GLU A 135 37.13 -62.75 -29.02
C GLU A 135 37.68 -63.94 -29.80
N LYS A 136 37.46 -63.93 -31.13
CA LYS A 136 38.37 -64.57 -32.07
C LYS A 136 38.64 -63.59 -33.21
N LYS A 137 39.94 -63.34 -33.35
CA LYS A 137 40.76 -62.91 -34.49
C LYS A 137 40.08 -62.93 -35.85
#